data_AF-A0ABD5XME0-F1
#
_entry.id   AF-A0ABD5XME0-F1
#
_cell.length_a   1.000
_cell.length_b   1.000
_cell.length_c   1.000
_cell.angle_alpha   90.00
_cell.angle_beta   90.00
_cell.angle_gamma   90.00
#
_symmetry.space_group_name_H-M   'P 1'
#
loop_
_entity.id
_entity.type
_entity.pdbx_description
1 polymer ?
#
loop_
_entity_poly.entity_id
_entity_poly.type
_entity_poly.pdbx_seq_one_letter_code
_entity_poly.pdbx_strand_id
1 'polypeptide(L)' 'MIHELAHRREMNHSPAFWSVVAEHDPDYEAHRAWLAEHGLRLVFSPDDY' A
#
# COMPACT_ATOMS: atom_id res chain seq x y z
N MET A 1 -1.05 -5.58 -4.14
CA MET A 1 -1.66 -5.51 -5.49
C MET A 1 -2.57 -4.30 -5.69
N ILE A 2 -3.57 -4.05 -4.84
CA ILE A 2 -4.49 -2.89 -5.01
C ILE A 2 -3.73 -1.55 -5.07
N HIS A 3 -2.67 -1.39 -4.27
CA HIS A 3 -1.78 -0.22 -4.31
C HIS A 3 -1.21 0.07 -5.71
N GLU A 4 -0.64 -0.94 -6.37
CA GLU A 4 -0.06 -0.80 -7.71
C GLU A 4 -1.12 -0.62 -8.80
N LEU A 5 -2.32 -1.19 -8.59
CA LEU A 5 -3.46 -0.98 -9.48
C LEU A 5 -4.03 0.44 -9.34
N ALA A 6 -4.06 1.00 -8.13
CA ALA A 6 -4.47 2.38 -7.89
C ALA A 6 -3.53 3.38 -8.57
N HIS A 7 -2.22 3.08 -8.63
CA HIS A 7 -1.23 3.87 -9.38
C HIS A 7 -1.52 3.96 -10.89
N ARG A 8 -2.33 3.06 -11.45
CA ARG A 8 -2.78 3.14 -12.84
C ARG A 8 -3.79 4.27 -13.08
N ARG A 9 -4.46 4.74 -12.02
CA ARG A 9 -5.44 5.85 -12.07
C ARG A 9 -4.87 7.14 -11.48
N GLU A 10 -4.15 7.03 -10.36
CA GLU A 10 -3.58 8.17 -9.62
C GLU A 10 -2.11 7.88 -9.30
N MET A 11 -1.18 8.60 -9.93
CA MET A 11 0.27 8.29 -9.80
C MET A 11 0.90 8.73 -8.47
N ASN A 12 0.17 9.47 -7.65
CA ASN A 12 0.65 9.99 -6.36
C ASN A 12 -0.29 9.52 -5.26
N HIS A 13 0.21 9.35 -4.03
CA HIS A 13 -0.58 9.01 -2.84
C HIS A 13 -1.47 10.17 -2.33
N SER A 14 -2.17 10.83 -3.25
CA SER A 14 -3.12 11.91 -3.00
C SER A 14 -4.38 11.37 -2.30
N PRO A 15 -5.25 12.24 -1.76
CA PRO A 15 -6.55 11.81 -1.23
C PRO A 15 -7.37 11.00 -2.24
N ALA A 16 -7.31 11.35 -3.53
CA ALA A 16 -8.00 10.63 -4.60
C ALA A 16 -7.46 9.19 -4.78
N PHE A 17 -6.14 9.00 -4.68
CA PHE A 17 -5.55 7.67 -4.67
C PHE A 17 -6.12 6.81 -3.54
N TRP A 18 -6.20 7.37 -2.32
CA TRP A 18 -6.73 6.63 -1.17
C TRP A 18 -8.22 6.35 -1.29
N SER A 19 -9.00 7.20 -1.96
CA SER A 19 -10.39 6.89 -2.29
C SER A 19 -10.49 5.65 -3.20
N VAL A 20 -9.66 5.54 -4.24
CA VAL A 20 -9.63 4.36 -5.12
C VAL A 20 -9.19 3.11 -4.35
N VAL A 21 -8.23 3.23 -3.43
CA VAL A 21 -7.82 2.10 -2.57
C VAL A 21 -8.98 1.69 -1.65
N ALA A 22 -9.66 2.64 -1.01
CA ALA A 22 -10.78 2.39 -0.09
C ALA A 22 -11.99 1.75 -0.76
N GLU A 23 -12.24 2.04 -2.05
CA GLU A 23 -13.29 1.38 -2.84
C GLU A 23 -13.10 -0.14 -2.96
N HIS A 24 -11.85 -0.60 -2.94
CA HIS A 24 -11.50 -2.00 -3.14
C HIS A 24 -10.98 -2.69 -1.88
N ASP A 25 -10.54 -1.93 -0.88
CA ASP A 25 -10.08 -2.38 0.42
C ASP A 25 -10.62 -1.43 1.50
N PRO A 26 -11.79 -1.70 2.10
CA PRO A 26 -12.37 -0.82 3.10
C PRO A 26 -11.52 -0.74 4.39
N ASP A 27 -10.64 -1.72 4.62
CA ASP A 27 -9.75 -1.79 5.79
C ASP A 27 -8.33 -1.26 5.47
N TYR A 28 -8.16 -0.54 4.36
CA TYR A 28 -6.84 -0.09 3.88
C TYR A 28 -6.05 0.73 4.91
N GLU A 29 -6.73 1.45 5.81
CA GLU A 29 -6.08 2.21 6.87
C GLU A 29 -5.38 1.30 7.88
N ALA A 30 -5.99 0.18 8.24
CA ALA A 30 -5.39 -0.82 9.11
C ALA A 30 -4.21 -1.51 8.43
N HIS A 31 -4.34 -1.86 7.14
CA HIS A 31 -3.24 -2.41 6.36
C HIS A 31 -2.09 -1.40 6.21
N ARG A 32 -2.39 -0.12 5.99
CA ARG A 32 -1.39 0.96 5.93
C ARG A 32 -0.67 1.14 7.26
N ALA A 33 -1.41 1.14 8.38
CA ALA A 33 -0.82 1.24 9.71
C ALA A 33 0.08 0.04 10.01
N TRP A 34 -0.38 -1.17 9.67
CA TRP A 34 0.42 -2.38 9.80
C TRP A 34 1.71 -2.31 8.98
N LEU A 35 1.63 -1.85 7.72
CA LEU A 35 2.81 -1.65 6.87
C LEU A 35 3.75 -0.57 7.40
N ALA A 36 3.24 0.50 8.01
CA ALA A 36 4.09 1.52 8.62
C ALA A 36 4.85 0.97 9.83
N GLU A 37 4.24 0.08 10.61
CA GLU A 37 4.82 -0.52 11.81
C GLU A 37 5.74 -1.73 11.49
N HIS A 38 5.41 -2.53 10.47
CA HIS A 38 6.08 -3.80 10.17
C HIS A 38 6.90 -3.76 8.86
N GLY A 39 6.64 -2.81 7.96
CA GLY A 39 7.31 -2.71 6.66
C GLY A 39 8.80 -2.40 6.76
N LEU A 40 9.26 -1.75 7.83
CA LEU A 40 10.69 -1.56 8.11
C LEU A 40 11.43 -2.87 8.45
N ARG A 41 10.70 -3.95 8.78
CA ARG A 41 11.26 -5.30 9.00
C ARG A 41 11.16 -6.21 7.78
N LEU A 42 10.50 -5.77 6.70
CA LEU A 42 10.51 -6.42 5.39
C LEU A 42 11.72 -5.99 4.53
N VAL A 43 12.76 -5.42 5.15
CA VAL A 43 14.05 -5.22 4.50
C VAL A 43 14.60 -6.62 4.19
N PHE A 44 14.45 -6.98 2.92
CA PHE A 44 14.95 -8.14 2.19
C PHE A 44 16.00 -8.98 2.96
N SER A 45 15.73 -10.28 3.09
CA SER A 45 16.76 -11.21 3.55
C SER A 45 17.86 -11.24 2.47
N PRO A 46 19.15 -11.36 2.82
CA PRO A 46 20.22 -11.60 1.85
C PRO A 46 19.99 -12.82 0.94
N ASP A 47 19.02 -13.67 1.27
CA ASP A 47 18.66 -14.90 0.55
C ASP A 47 17.66 -14.67 -0.61
N ASP A 48 17.20 -13.44 -0.86
CA ASP A 48 16.27 -13.11 -1.94
C ASP A 48 16.96 -12.86 -3.31
N TYR A 49 18.23 -13.29 -3.50
CA TYR A 49 19.03 -13.14 -4.74
C TYR A 49 19.45 -14.49 -5.36
#